data_AF-A0A6L2NAX2-F1
#
_entry.id   AF-A0A6L2NAX2-F1
#
_cell.length_a   1.000
_cell.length_b   1.000
_cell.length_c   1.000
_cell.angle_alpha   90.00
_cell.angle_beta   90.00
_cell.angle_gamma   90.00
#
_symmetry.space_group_name_H-M   'P 1'
#
loop_
_entity.id
_entity.type
_entity.pdbx_description
1 polymer ?
#
loop_
_entity_poly.entity_id
_entity_poly.type
_entity_poly.pdbx_seq_one_letter_code
_entity_poly.pdbx_strand_id
1 'polypeptide(L)'
;MVLDETCLNHEDFSLCLLGNVKEFAPLTNLKVVLGKEGYANIELKYMRGFWVMIVFQDDETKKRFQFNLAVGSWFSQIIQAHNDFVIDERVIWVKVEGIPCKWWSRNTCSRIASRWGTLLNGEELEEEGYHSNKICIRTKLKTVVFDSFKMVYRGMTC
;
A
#
# COMPACT_ATOMS: atom_id res chain seq x y z
N MET A 1 -16.97 11.18 -17.39
CA MET A 1 -16.68 12.53 -16.86
C MET A 1 -15.39 12.99 -17.48
N VAL A 2 -15.35 14.22 -18.00
CA VAL A 2 -14.14 14.83 -18.58
C VAL A 2 -13.72 15.94 -17.62
N LEU A 3 -12.43 16.00 -17.30
CA LEU A 3 -11.84 17.03 -16.43
C LEU A 3 -11.22 18.14 -17.28
N ASP A 4 -11.20 19.35 -16.74
CA ASP A 4 -10.51 20.50 -17.32
C ASP A 4 -9.44 21.05 -16.34
N GLU A 5 -8.75 22.10 -16.75
CA GLU A 5 -7.66 22.72 -15.99
C GLU A 5 -8.09 23.26 -14.62
N THR A 6 -9.38 23.57 -14.43
CA THR A 6 -9.89 24.05 -13.13
C THR A 6 -9.88 22.97 -12.05
N CYS A 7 -9.74 21.71 -12.45
CA CYS A 7 -9.64 20.55 -11.56
C CYS A 7 -8.21 20.22 -11.13
N LEU A 8 -7.19 20.95 -11.64
CA LEU A 8 -5.79 20.69 -11.32
C LEU A 8 -5.47 21.05 -9.87
N ASN A 9 -4.61 20.24 -9.25
CA ASN A 9 -4.09 20.56 -7.92
C ASN A 9 -3.03 21.68 -8.04
N HIS A 10 -3.23 22.77 -7.30
CA HIS A 10 -2.33 23.91 -7.23
C HIS A 10 -1.49 23.94 -5.93
N GLU A 11 -1.46 22.85 -5.16
CA GLU A 11 -0.58 22.72 -4.00
C GLU A 11 0.90 22.86 -4.38
N ASP A 12 1.67 23.51 -3.52
CA ASP A 12 3.12 23.57 -3.64
C ASP A 12 3.78 22.33 -3.05
N PHE A 13 4.46 21.57 -3.91
CA PHE A 13 5.18 20.36 -3.54
C PHE A 13 6.68 20.58 -3.38
N SER A 14 7.16 21.83 -3.37
CA SER A 14 8.58 22.18 -3.22
C SER A 14 9.22 21.57 -1.97
N LEU A 15 8.49 21.52 -0.85
CA LEU A 15 8.91 20.92 0.43
C LEU A 15 8.42 19.48 0.61
N CYS A 16 8.04 18.79 -0.46
CA CYS A 16 7.55 17.42 -0.41
C CYS A 16 8.47 16.45 -1.15
N LEU A 17 8.61 15.24 -0.60
CA LEU A 17 9.23 14.10 -1.29
C LEU A 17 8.21 12.97 -1.44
N LEU A 18 8.36 12.20 -2.50
CA LEU A 18 7.63 10.95 -2.70
C LEU A 18 8.59 9.80 -2.43
N GLY A 19 8.27 8.99 -1.43
CA GLY A 19 9.04 7.81 -1.05
C GLY A 19 8.26 6.53 -1.39
N ASN A 20 8.89 5.64 -2.16
CA ASN A 20 8.40 4.30 -2.42
C ASN A 20 8.98 3.35 -1.37
N VAL A 21 8.19 2.86 -0.43
CA VAL A 21 8.67 1.94 0.60
C VAL A 21 9.03 0.58 0.00
N LYS A 22 10.00 -0.13 0.58
CA LYS A 22 10.40 -1.47 0.10
C LYS A 22 9.35 -2.54 0.39
N GLU A 23 8.71 -2.43 1.55
CA GLU A 23 7.74 -3.40 2.03
C GLU A 23 6.47 -2.69 2.48
N PHE A 24 5.34 -3.37 2.40
CA PHE A 24 4.05 -2.78 2.78
C PHE A 24 3.85 -2.76 4.30
N ALA A 25 4.30 -3.79 5.02
CA ALA A 25 4.11 -3.89 6.47
C ALA A 25 4.64 -2.67 7.26
N PRO A 26 5.81 -2.08 6.92
CA PRO A 26 6.30 -0.88 7.58
C PRO A 26 5.46 0.38 7.36
N LEU A 27 4.52 0.45 6.40
CA LEU A 27 3.76 1.68 6.13
C LEU A 27 2.99 2.17 7.35
N THR A 28 2.41 1.26 8.14
CA THR A 28 1.66 1.59 9.36
C THR A 28 2.58 2.16 10.44
N ASN A 29 3.84 1.72 10.49
CA ASN A 29 4.83 2.12 11.49
C ASN A 29 5.85 3.15 10.99
N LEU A 30 5.74 3.58 9.73
CA LEU A 30 6.76 4.40 9.07
C LEU A 30 7.00 5.71 9.82
N LYS A 31 5.93 6.35 10.31
CA LYS A 31 6.03 7.58 11.12
C LYS A 31 6.86 7.37 12.40
N VAL A 32 6.65 6.25 13.07
CA VAL A 32 7.36 5.91 14.31
C VAL A 32 8.84 5.65 14.02
N VAL A 33 9.13 4.91 12.95
CA VAL A 33 10.51 4.58 12.54
C VAL A 33 11.27 5.84 12.14
N LEU A 34 10.68 6.70 11.29
CA LEU A 34 11.31 7.96 10.89
C LEU A 34 11.48 8.92 12.08
N GLY A 35 10.54 8.90 13.03
CA GLY A 35 10.66 9.65 14.28
C GLY A 35 11.89 9.25 15.11
N LYS A 36 12.21 7.95 15.17
CA LYS A 36 13.42 7.45 15.85
C LYS A 36 14.71 7.90 15.17
N GLU A 37 14.67 8.13 13.86
CA GLU A 37 15.79 8.67 13.07
C GLU A 37 15.89 10.21 13.15
N GLY A 38 15.11 10.87 14.02
CA GLY A 38 15.14 12.32 14.23
C GLY A 38 14.14 13.11 13.38
N TYR A 39 13.28 12.44 12.61
CA TYR A 39 12.26 13.07 11.76
C TYR A 39 10.87 12.95 12.39
N ALA A 40 10.70 13.41 13.63
CA ALA A 40 9.40 13.38 14.32
C ALA A 40 8.42 14.46 13.80
N ASN A 41 8.95 15.55 13.25
CA ASN A 41 8.19 16.73 12.83
C ASN A 41 7.76 16.70 11.35
N ILE A 42 7.94 15.57 10.66
CA ILE A 42 7.47 15.40 9.27
C ILE A 42 6.02 14.91 9.25
N GLU A 43 5.28 15.29 8.22
CA GLU A 43 3.97 14.73 7.94
C GLU A 43 4.09 13.66 6.85
N LEU A 44 3.36 12.55 7.04
CA LEU A 44 3.28 11.47 6.05
C LEU A 44 1.85 11.36 5.52
N LYS A 45 1.69 11.46 4.20
CA LYS A 45 0.42 11.26 3.51
C LYS A 45 0.53 10.01 2.63
N TYR A 46 -0.33 9.03 2.86
CA TYR A 46 -0.39 7.85 2.00
C TYR A 46 -0.97 8.24 0.64
N MET A 47 -0.23 7.97 -0.44
CA MET A 47 -0.65 8.38 -1.79
C MET A 47 -1.39 7.27 -2.52
N ARG A 48 -0.78 6.08 -2.59
CA ARG A 48 -1.33 4.83 -3.13
C ARG A 48 -0.22 3.80 -3.25
N GLY A 49 -0.59 2.51 -3.28
CA GLY A 49 0.38 1.45 -3.50
C GLY A 49 1.40 1.42 -2.36
N PHE A 50 2.67 1.62 -2.70
CA PHE A 50 3.79 1.66 -1.76
C PHE A 50 4.35 3.09 -1.62
N TRP A 51 3.63 4.08 -2.15
CA TRP A 51 4.08 5.46 -2.16
C TRP A 51 3.47 6.26 -1.01
N VAL A 52 4.34 6.98 -0.32
CA VAL A 52 4.00 8.01 0.66
C VAL A 52 4.58 9.33 0.23
N MET A 53 3.83 10.39 0.47
CA MET A 53 4.33 11.76 0.41
C MET A 53 4.81 12.14 1.80
N ILE A 54 6.02 12.69 1.85
CA ILE A 54 6.68 13.15 3.06
C ILE A 54 6.75 14.67 2.95
N VAL A 55 6.07 15.37 3.85
CA VAL A 55 6.01 16.83 3.88
C VAL A 55 6.96 17.34 4.95
N PHE A 56 7.83 18.26 4.57
CA PHE A 56 8.84 18.87 5.42
C PHE A 56 8.45 20.30 5.78
N GLN A 57 8.89 20.77 6.94
CA GLN A 57 8.68 22.16 7.38
C GLN A 57 9.62 23.14 6.68
N ASP A 58 10.80 22.67 6.27
CA ASP A 58 11.85 23.47 5.67
C ASP A 58 12.73 22.63 4.72
N ASP A 59 13.44 23.34 3.84
CA ASP A 59 14.28 22.73 2.80
C ASP A 59 15.55 22.07 3.37
N GLU A 60 16.04 22.53 4.52
CA GLU A 60 17.22 21.97 5.17
C GLU A 60 16.93 20.56 5.70
N THR A 61 15.80 20.37 6.39
CA THR A 61 15.33 19.07 6.86
C THR A 61 15.07 18.12 5.70
N LYS A 62 14.46 18.60 4.60
CA LYS A 62 14.24 17.82 3.38
C LYS A 62 15.56 17.32 2.78
N LYS A 63 16.55 18.20 2.64
CA LYS A 63 17.88 17.83 2.13
C LYS A 63 18.57 16.82 3.04
N ARG A 64 18.56 17.05 4.36
CA ARG A 64 19.12 16.10 5.33
C ARG A 64 18.45 14.72 5.22
N PHE A 65 17.14 14.67 5.01
CA PHE A 65 16.41 13.42 4.79
C PHE A 65 16.86 12.70 3.52
N GLN A 66 16.98 13.41 2.40
CA GLN A 66 17.41 12.81 1.12
C GLN A 66 18.80 12.16 1.19
N PHE A 67 19.72 12.75 1.94
CA PHE A 67 21.09 12.25 2.07
C PHE A 67 21.30 11.30 3.26
N ASN A 68 20.26 11.02 4.06
CA ASN A 68 20.36 10.12 5.19
C ASN A 68 20.29 8.65 4.73
N LEU A 69 21.40 7.93 4.89
CA LEU A 69 21.50 6.52 4.50
C LEU A 69 20.59 5.58 5.29
N ALA A 70 20.41 5.83 6.60
CA ALA A 70 19.55 5.01 7.45
C ALA A 70 18.09 5.12 7.00
N VAL A 71 17.61 6.34 6.77
CA VAL A 71 16.28 6.60 6.22
C VAL A 71 16.14 6.05 4.81
N GLY A 72 17.12 6.31 3.94
CA GLY A 72 17.14 5.82 2.56
C GLY A 72 17.02 4.30 2.46
N SER A 73 17.50 3.55 3.47
CA SER A 73 17.41 2.09 3.51
C SER A 73 15.96 1.55 3.53
N TRP A 74 14.98 2.35 3.99
CA TRP A 74 13.56 1.98 4.07
C TRP A 74 12.82 2.13 2.74
N PHE A 75 13.37 2.92 1.82
CA PHE A 75 12.77 3.24 0.55
C PHE A 75 13.49 2.53 -0.58
N SER A 76 12.73 2.03 -1.55
CA SER A 76 13.28 1.58 -2.84
C SER A 76 13.63 2.77 -3.72
N GLN A 77 12.92 3.89 -3.55
CA GLN A 77 13.11 5.11 -4.31
C GLN A 77 12.59 6.31 -3.50
N ILE A 78 13.30 7.43 -3.59
CA ILE A 78 12.84 8.74 -3.10
C ILE A 78 13.01 9.74 -4.24
N ILE A 79 11.96 10.49 -4.57
CA ILE A 79 11.98 11.52 -5.60
C ILE A 79 11.38 12.82 -5.08
N GLN A 80 11.70 13.94 -5.73
CA GLN A 80 11.02 15.21 -5.52
C GLN A 80 9.54 15.08 -5.92
N ALA A 81 8.64 15.59 -5.08
CA ALA A 81 7.21 15.60 -5.40
C ALA A 81 6.91 16.56 -6.55
N HIS A 82 5.97 16.15 -7.41
CA HIS A 82 5.54 16.89 -8.60
C HIS A 82 4.11 16.47 -9.00
N ASN A 83 3.38 17.37 -9.67
CA ASN A 83 1.96 17.21 -9.98
C ASN A 83 1.65 16.09 -10.98
N ASP A 84 2.58 15.82 -11.89
CA ASP A 84 2.39 14.84 -12.95
C ASP A 84 2.67 13.39 -12.48
N PHE A 85 2.90 13.20 -11.18
CA PHE A 85 3.19 11.89 -10.63
C PHE A 85 1.95 10.98 -10.62
N VAL A 86 2.00 9.91 -11.41
CA VAL A 86 0.90 8.93 -11.49
C VAL A 86 1.32 7.60 -10.89
N ILE A 87 0.55 7.13 -9.91
CA ILE A 87 0.71 5.79 -9.32
C ILE A 87 -0.30 4.84 -9.95
N ASP A 88 0.19 3.89 -10.75
CA ASP A 88 -0.68 2.90 -11.42
C ASP A 88 -1.14 1.79 -10.46
N GLU A 89 -0.33 1.47 -9.45
CA GLU A 89 -0.65 0.46 -8.45
C GLU A 89 -1.52 1.00 -7.31
N ARG A 90 -2.29 0.11 -6.68
CA ARG A 90 -2.97 0.39 -5.42
C ARG A 90 -2.99 -0.86 -4.55
N VAL A 91 -3.25 -0.63 -3.27
CA VAL A 91 -3.51 -1.69 -2.30
C VAL A 91 -4.99 -1.69 -1.97
N ILE A 92 -5.60 -2.87 -2.00
CA ILE A 92 -7.00 -3.09 -1.66
C ILE A 92 -7.11 -4.15 -0.57
N TRP A 93 -8.12 -3.99 0.28
CA TRP A 93 -8.54 -5.02 1.23
C TRP A 93 -9.76 -5.73 0.67
N VAL A 94 -9.68 -7.06 0.57
CA VAL A 94 -10.77 -7.90 0.05
C VAL A 94 -11.25 -8.81 1.17
N LYS A 95 -12.54 -8.72 1.49
CA LYS A 95 -13.18 -9.68 2.39
C LYS A 95 -13.43 -10.98 1.62
N VAL A 96 -12.98 -12.10 2.17
CA VAL A 96 -13.14 -13.43 1.62
C VAL A 96 -14.01 -14.24 2.57
N GLU A 97 -15.11 -14.78 2.05
CA GLU A 97 -16.12 -15.52 2.82
C GLU A 97 -16.36 -16.89 2.18
N GLY A 98 -16.90 -17.83 2.97
CA GLY A 98 -17.36 -19.12 2.46
C GLY A 98 -16.27 -20.17 2.21
N ILE A 99 -15.02 -19.95 2.63
CA ILE A 99 -13.99 -21.00 2.55
C ILE A 99 -14.11 -21.93 3.76
N PRO A 100 -14.28 -23.25 3.56
CA PRO A 100 -14.27 -24.21 4.65
C PRO A 100 -12.95 -24.16 5.44
N CYS A 101 -13.02 -24.32 6.77
CA CYS A 101 -11.85 -24.22 7.66
C CYS A 101 -10.64 -25.06 7.19
N LYS A 102 -10.90 -26.25 6.63
CA LYS A 102 -9.88 -27.16 6.08
C LYS A 102 -8.98 -26.52 5.01
N TRP A 103 -9.48 -25.53 4.28
CA TRP A 103 -8.78 -24.88 3.17
C TRP A 103 -8.26 -23.50 3.53
N TRP A 104 -8.41 -23.07 4.78
CA TRP A 104 -7.94 -21.77 5.22
C TRP A 104 -6.43 -21.79 5.42
N SER A 105 -5.71 -21.45 4.36
CA SER A 105 -4.25 -21.41 4.35
C SER A 105 -3.75 -20.19 3.61
N ARG A 106 -2.52 -19.76 3.91
CA ARG A 106 -1.83 -18.70 3.16
C ARG A 106 -1.74 -19.03 1.67
N ASN A 107 -1.58 -20.31 1.31
CA ASN A 107 -1.56 -20.75 -0.09
C ASN A 107 -2.92 -20.55 -0.78
N THR A 108 -4.02 -20.88 -0.09
CA THR A 108 -5.38 -20.62 -0.60
C THR A 108 -5.61 -19.12 -0.79
N CYS A 109 -5.27 -18.30 0.21
CA CYS A 109 -5.39 -16.85 0.12
C CYS A 109 -4.55 -16.27 -1.03
N SER A 110 -3.33 -16.79 -1.22
CA SER A 110 -2.45 -16.40 -2.33
C SER A 110 -3.06 -16.72 -3.70
N ARG A 111 -3.66 -17.91 -3.86
CA ARG A 111 -4.36 -18.32 -5.09
C ARG A 111 -5.62 -17.52 -5.37
N ILE A 112 -6.31 -17.07 -4.32
CA ILE A 112 -7.47 -16.19 -4.46
C ILE A 112 -7.01 -14.80 -4.89
N ALA A 113 -6.01 -14.25 -4.19
CA ALA A 113 -5.43 -12.96 -4.51
C ALA A 113 -4.89 -12.90 -5.93
N SER A 114 -4.28 -13.98 -6.43
CA SER A 114 -3.69 -14.05 -7.77
C SER A 114 -4.67 -13.81 -8.92
N ARG A 115 -5.99 -13.84 -8.66
CA ARG A 115 -7.00 -13.45 -9.64
C ARG A 115 -7.02 -11.94 -9.90
N TRP A 116 -6.62 -11.13 -8.92
CA TRP A 116 -6.67 -9.66 -8.99
C TRP A 116 -5.31 -8.98 -8.77
N GLY A 117 -4.32 -9.70 -8.24
CA GLY A 117 -3.01 -9.11 -7.95
C GLY A 117 -2.11 -9.98 -7.10
N THR A 118 -1.24 -9.35 -6.31
CA THR A 118 -0.29 -10.03 -5.44
C THR A 118 -0.75 -9.89 -3.99
N LEU A 119 -0.87 -11.01 -3.27
CA LEU A 119 -1.11 -11.00 -1.82
C LEU A 119 0.05 -10.28 -1.12
N LEU A 120 -0.28 -9.27 -0.31
CA LEU A 120 0.69 -8.59 0.55
C LEU A 120 0.74 -9.28 1.90
N ASN A 121 1.94 -9.41 2.46
CA ASN A 121 2.16 -9.87 3.82
C ASN A 121 1.88 -8.69 4.77
N GLY A 122 0.61 -8.31 4.89
CA GLY A 122 0.16 -7.52 6.04
C GLY A 122 0.07 -8.48 7.22
N GLU A 123 0.66 -8.08 8.34
CA GLU A 123 0.54 -8.80 9.61
C GLU A 123 -0.94 -9.12 9.90
N GLU A 124 -1.12 -10.36 10.33
CA GLU A 124 -2.34 -10.97 10.84
C GLU A 124 -3.50 -11.06 9.83
N LEU A 125 -3.76 -12.31 9.40
CA LEU A 125 -5.15 -12.76 9.36
C LEU A 125 -5.68 -12.40 10.76
N GLU A 126 -6.31 -11.23 10.93
CA GLU A 126 -7.03 -10.96 12.16
C GLU A 126 -7.84 -12.23 12.40
N GLU A 127 -7.66 -12.86 13.56
CA GLU A 127 -8.39 -14.07 13.95
C GLU A 127 -9.90 -13.73 14.16
N GLU A 128 -10.50 -12.91 13.29
CA GLU A 128 -11.91 -13.04 12.96
C GLU A 128 -12.05 -14.48 12.46
N GLY A 129 -12.71 -15.34 13.25
CA GLY A 129 -12.70 -16.79 13.08
C GLY A 129 -13.08 -17.28 11.68
N TYR A 130 -13.18 -18.60 11.48
CA TYR A 130 -13.33 -19.26 10.16
C TYR A 130 -14.53 -18.88 9.26
N HIS A 131 -15.30 -17.84 9.58
CA HIS A 131 -16.41 -17.30 8.80
C HIS A 131 -15.94 -16.30 7.71
N SER A 132 -14.88 -15.50 7.95
CA SER A 132 -14.36 -14.56 6.94
C SER A 132 -12.93 -14.10 7.20
N ASN A 133 -12.16 -13.80 6.14
CA ASN A 133 -10.88 -13.09 6.24
C ASN A 133 -10.93 -11.76 5.52
N LYS A 134 -10.00 -10.87 5.87
CA LYS A 134 -9.61 -9.75 5.02
C LYS A 134 -8.20 -10.01 4.49
N ILE A 135 -8.06 -10.10 3.17
CA ILE A 135 -6.75 -10.23 2.53
C ILE A 135 -6.33 -8.90 1.90
N CYS A 136 -5.05 -8.58 2.02
CA CYS A 136 -4.45 -7.39 1.44
C CYS A 136 -3.86 -7.71 0.07
N ILE A 137 -4.28 -7.02 -0.99
CA ILE A 137 -3.85 -7.31 -2.38
C ILE A 137 -3.27 -6.04 -3.00
N ARG A 138 -2.06 -6.16 -3.55
CA ARG A 138 -1.50 -5.19 -4.49
C ARG A 138 -2.03 -5.46 -5.89
N THR A 139 -2.66 -4.47 -6.50
CA THR A 139 -3.29 -4.60 -7.82
C THR A 139 -3.08 -3.36 -8.69
N LYS A 140 -3.08 -3.56 -10.01
CA LYS A 140 -3.16 -2.50 -11.03
C LYS A 140 -4.58 -2.35 -11.58
N LEU A 141 -5.53 -3.16 -11.12
CA LEU A 141 -6.92 -3.06 -11.54
C LEU A 141 -7.49 -1.72 -11.12
N LYS A 142 -8.11 -1.03 -12.08
CA LYS A 142 -8.78 0.26 -11.88
C LYS A 142 -10.26 0.10 -11.49
N THR A 143 -10.80 -1.11 -11.61
CA THR A 143 -12.21 -1.45 -11.34
C THR A 143 -12.42 -1.98 -9.92
N VAL A 144 -13.67 -1.95 -9.43
CA VAL A 144 -14.03 -2.60 -8.16
C VAL A 144 -13.81 -4.11 -8.28
N VAL A 145 -13.33 -4.73 -7.20
CA VAL A 145 -13.20 -6.18 -7.08
C VAL A 145 -14.39 -6.71 -6.30
N PHE A 146 -15.26 -7.45 -6.98
CA PHE A 146 -16.37 -8.20 -6.41
C PHE A 146 -16.58 -9.42 -7.30
N ASP A 147 -16.55 -10.62 -6.72
CA ASP A 147 -16.66 -11.86 -7.47
C ASP A 147 -17.10 -13.02 -6.58
N SER A 148 -17.67 -14.05 -7.21
CA SER A 148 -18.04 -15.31 -6.59
C SER A 148 -17.55 -16.46 -7.46
N PHE A 149 -16.89 -17.44 -6.87
CA PHE A 149 -16.34 -18.57 -7.62
C PHE A 149 -16.38 -19.83 -6.77
N LYS A 150 -16.38 -20.97 -7.46
CA LYS A 150 -16.40 -22.29 -6.84
C LYS A 150 -14.97 -22.78 -6.61
N MET A 151 -14.73 -23.44 -5.48
CA MET A 151 -13.45 -24.08 -5.22
C MET A 151 -13.54 -25.55 -5.66
N VAL A 152 -12.56 -26.05 -6.40
CA VAL A 152 -12.53 -27.46 -6.82
C VAL A 152 -11.32 -28.16 -6.23
N TYR A 153 -11.55 -29.22 -5.47
CA TYR A 153 -10.51 -30.09 -4.93
C TYR A 153 -10.81 -31.55 -5.30
N ARG A 154 -9.92 -32.17 -6.08
CA ARG A 154 -10.08 -33.56 -6.57
C ARG A 154 -11.44 -33.82 -7.24
N GLY A 155 -11.94 -32.86 -8.02
CA GLY A 155 -13.23 -32.94 -8.70
C GLY A 155 -14.45 -32.67 -7.83
N MET A 156 -14.29 -32.55 -6.51
CA MET A 156 -15.36 -32.10 -5.61
C MET A 156 -15.40 -30.59 -5.60
N THR A 157 -16.60 -30.05 -5.74
CA THR A 157 -16.84 -28.62 -5.67
C THR A 157 -17.23 -28.24 -4.24
N CYS A 158 -16.56 -27.22 -3.69
CA CYS A 158 -16.88 -26.58 -2.43
C CYS A 158 -17.41 -25.18 -2.69
#